data_AF-A0A9Q1R5N6-F1
#
_entry.id   AF-A0A9Q1R5N6-F1
#
_cell.length_a   1.000
_cell.length_b   1.000
_cell.length_c   1.000
_cell.angle_alpha   90.00
_cell.angle_beta   90.00
_cell.angle_gamma   90.00
#
_symmetry.space_group_name_H-M   'P 1'
#
loop_
_entity.id
_entity.type
_entity.pdbx_description
1 polymer ?
#
loop_
_entity_poly.entity_id
_entity_poly.type
_entity_poly.pdbx_seq_one_letter_code
_entity_poly.pdbx_strand_id
1 'polypeptide(L)'
;MASVFLYHVVGDLTVGKPELVEFTETQTVEAAIKAIGESTECGIPVWKMRSQKSLIENAEMRRKRFVGILNSLDIVAFLAREECLADQERAMKTPVSEVVVPDNSLLKELDPATREPNQSSMH
;
A
#
# COMPACT_ATOMS: atom_id res chain seq x y z
N MET A 1 8.12 21.14 3.55
CA MET A 1 9.26 21.81 2.89
C MET A 1 9.92 20.80 1.98
N ALA A 2 9.75 20.94 0.66
CA ALA A 2 10.40 20.09 -0.34
C ALA A 2 11.44 20.95 -1.07
N SER A 3 12.64 20.93 -0.53
CA SER A 3 13.86 21.52 -1.07
C SER A 3 14.89 20.56 -0.51
N VAL A 4 15.42 19.58 -1.23
CA VAL A 4 15.84 19.58 -2.62
C VAL A 4 16.14 18.11 -3.02
N PHE A 5 15.88 17.71 -4.26
CA PHE A 5 16.48 16.51 -4.86
C PHE A 5 17.98 16.73 -5.13
N LEU A 6 18.78 17.08 -4.12
CA LEU A 6 20.18 17.52 -4.30
C LEU A 6 21.07 16.42 -4.82
N TYR A 7 20.80 15.18 -4.39
CA TYR A 7 21.73 14.08 -4.59
C TYR A 7 21.17 13.00 -5.52
N HIS A 8 19.94 13.17 -6.00
CA HIS A 8 19.23 12.18 -6.81
C HIS A 8 19.28 10.79 -6.19
N VAL A 9 19.21 10.72 -4.86
CA VAL A 9 19.18 9.45 -4.12
C VAL A 9 17.77 9.16 -3.64
N VAL A 10 17.43 7.88 -3.52
CA VAL A 10 16.14 7.40 -3.02
C VAL A 10 15.80 8.03 -1.67
N GLY A 11 16.81 8.26 -0.81
CA GLY A 11 16.63 8.90 0.48
C GLY A 11 15.89 10.24 0.40
N ASP A 12 16.10 11.03 -0.65
CA ASP A 12 15.44 12.33 -0.85
C ASP A 12 13.90 12.16 -1.00
N LEU A 13 13.43 11.03 -1.55
CA LEU A 13 12.01 10.69 -1.69
C LEU A 13 11.36 10.20 -0.40
N THR A 14 12.15 9.91 0.63
CA THR A 14 11.68 9.37 1.91
C THR A 14 11.66 10.41 3.03
N VAL A 15 12.23 11.60 2.82
CA VAL A 15 12.26 12.66 3.84
C VAL A 15 10.85 13.10 4.19
N GLY A 16 10.49 12.95 5.48
CA GLY A 16 9.19 13.37 6.01
C GLY A 16 8.03 12.46 5.64
N LYS A 17 8.26 11.32 4.99
CA LYS A 17 7.23 10.30 4.84
C LYS A 17 6.90 9.67 6.22
N PRO A 18 5.62 9.41 6.51
CA PRO A 18 5.23 8.74 7.74
C PRO A 18 5.77 7.31 7.77
N GLU A 19 5.75 6.71 8.97
CA GLU A 19 6.06 5.28 9.12
C GLU A 19 5.06 4.44 8.31
N LEU A 20 5.55 3.36 7.69
CA LEU A 20 4.72 2.44 6.92
C LEU A 20 3.83 1.61 7.86
N VAL A 21 2.54 1.93 7.89
CA VAL A 21 1.55 1.19 8.69
C VAL A 21 0.98 0.02 7.88
N GLU A 22 1.00 -1.19 8.46
CA GLU A 22 0.42 -2.38 7.82
C GLU A 22 -1.11 -2.38 7.96
N PHE A 23 -1.83 -2.42 6.83
CA PHE A 23 -3.25 -2.72 6.79
C PHE A 23 -3.47 -4.19 6.45
N THR A 24 -4.17 -4.94 7.30
CA THR A 24 -4.27 -6.39 7.18
C THR A 24 -5.31 -6.79 6.13
N GLU A 25 -5.04 -7.82 5.34
CA GLU A 25 -5.92 -8.28 4.25
C GLU A 25 -7.32 -8.72 4.71
N THR A 26 -7.45 -9.07 6.00
CA THR A 26 -8.72 -9.48 6.63
C THR A 26 -9.54 -8.30 7.15
N GLN A 27 -8.99 -7.08 7.16
CA GLN A 27 -9.74 -5.89 7.58
C GLN A 27 -10.80 -5.55 6.52
N THR A 28 -11.83 -4.83 6.95
CA THR A 28 -13.02 -4.59 6.11
C THR A 28 -12.85 -3.38 5.19
N VAL A 29 -13.69 -3.32 4.16
CA VAL A 29 -13.83 -2.14 3.29
C VAL A 29 -14.13 -0.87 4.10
N GLU A 30 -14.99 -0.95 5.11
CA GLU A 30 -15.28 0.19 5.99
C GLU A 30 -14.03 0.70 6.72
N ALA A 31 -13.24 -0.21 7.29
CA ALA A 31 -11.99 0.14 7.96
C ALA A 31 -10.98 0.76 6.98
N ALA A 32 -10.95 0.26 5.74
CA ALA A 32 -10.09 0.78 4.69
C ALA A 32 -10.48 2.20 4.26
N ILE A 33 -11.78 2.48 4.11
CA ILE A 33 -12.30 3.83 3.81
C ILE A 33 -11.84 4.82 4.87
N LYS A 34 -11.98 4.46 6.16
CA LYS A 34 -11.52 5.30 7.26
C LYS A 34 -10.00 5.51 7.21
N ALA A 35 -9.23 4.44 7.04
CA ALA A 35 -7.77 4.51 6.98
C ALA A 35 -7.27 5.36 5.80
N ILE A 36 -7.90 5.25 4.62
CA ILE A 36 -7.59 6.07 3.45
C ILE A 36 -7.93 7.54 3.72
N GLY A 37 -9.08 7.82 4.35
CA GLY A 37 -9.48 9.19 4.68
C GLY A 37 -8.59 9.88 5.72
N GLU A 38 -7.95 9.11 6.60
CA GLU A 38 -6.97 9.58 7.59
C GLU A 38 -5.54 9.60 7.05
N SER A 39 -5.27 8.95 5.91
CA SER A 39 -3.95 8.87 5.30
C SER A 39 -3.58 10.19 4.63
N THR A 40 -2.31 10.57 4.74
CA THR A 40 -1.72 11.66 3.95
C THR A 40 -1.19 11.17 2.60
N GLU A 41 -1.28 9.86 2.35
CA GLU A 41 -0.87 9.21 1.11
C GLU A 41 -2.09 8.78 0.28
N CYS A 42 -1.91 8.61 -1.03
CA CYS A 42 -3.02 8.31 -1.97
C CYS A 42 -3.55 6.86 -1.89
N GLY A 43 -3.04 6.03 -0.98
CA GLY A 43 -3.47 4.66 -0.79
C GLY A 43 -2.86 4.06 0.47
N ILE A 44 -3.28 2.84 0.81
CA ILE A 44 -2.78 2.08 1.96
C ILE A 44 -2.19 0.74 1.49
N PRO A 45 -1.06 0.30 2.05
CA PRO A 45 -0.48 -0.99 1.71
C PRO A 45 -1.22 -2.12 2.44
N VAL A 46 -1.60 -3.16 1.70
CA VAL A 46 -2.31 -4.33 2.23
C VAL A 46 -1.34 -5.49 2.46
N TRP A 47 -1.49 -6.18 3.60
CA TRP A 47 -0.57 -7.20 4.08
C TRP A 47 -1.29 -8.44 4.59
N LYS A 48 -0.71 -9.61 4.32
CA LYS A 48 -1.05 -10.86 4.99
C LYS A 48 -0.70 -10.78 6.48
N MET A 49 -1.47 -11.47 7.31
CA MET A 49 -1.17 -11.59 8.74
C MET A 49 0.24 -12.16 8.97
N ARG A 50 0.90 -11.65 10.01
CA ARG A 50 2.17 -12.21 10.46
C ARG A 50 1.93 -13.62 11.01
N SER A 51 2.78 -14.56 10.62
CA SER A 51 2.80 -15.87 11.28
C SER A 51 3.37 -15.71 12.69
N GLN A 52 2.66 -16.20 13.71
CA GLN A 52 3.07 -16.10 15.12
C GLN A 52 4.44 -16.74 15.42
N LYS A 53 5.01 -17.51 14.48
CA LYS A 53 6.26 -18.26 14.66
C LYS A 53 7.55 -17.46 14.35
N SER A 54 7.49 -16.27 13.74
CA SER A 54 8.70 -15.50 13.42
C SER A 54 8.73 -14.16 14.15
N LEU A 55 9.57 -14.05 15.18
CA LEU A 55 9.83 -12.79 15.89
C LEU A 55 10.72 -11.82 15.10
N ILE A 56 11.43 -12.32 14.08
CA ILE A 56 12.32 -11.54 13.21
C ILE A 56 11.87 -11.76 11.77
N GLU A 57 11.43 -10.69 11.12
CA GLU A 57 11.05 -10.68 9.71
C GLU A 57 12.17 -10.03 8.89
N ASN A 58 12.63 -10.70 7.83
CA ASN A 58 13.56 -10.13 6.87
C ASN A 58 12.81 -9.51 5.67
N ALA A 59 13.52 -8.73 4.86
CA ALA A 59 13.00 -8.06 3.66
C ALA A 59 12.16 -8.97 2.74
N GLU A 60 12.65 -10.19 2.48
CA GLU A 60 12.02 -11.13 1.58
C GLU A 60 10.71 -11.70 2.15
N MET A 61 10.70 -12.04 3.45
CA MET A 61 9.49 -12.48 4.15
C MET A 61 8.45 -11.36 4.19
N ARG A 62 8.88 -10.13 4.45
CA ARG A 62 8.03 -8.93 4.39
C ARG A 62 7.40 -8.78 3.01
N ARG A 63 8.20 -8.85 1.94
CA ARG A 63 7.71 -8.75 0.57
C ARG A 63 6.72 -9.87 0.19
N LYS A 64 6.87 -11.08 0.72
CA LYS A 64 5.93 -12.19 0.49
C LYS A 64 4.58 -11.99 1.19
N ARG A 65 4.54 -11.20 2.26
CA ARG A 65 3.29 -10.85 2.95
C ARG A 65 2.61 -9.63 2.35
N PHE A 66 3.35 -8.72 1.75
CA PHE A 66 2.74 -7.63 1.01
C PHE A 66 1.81 -8.21 -0.05
N VAL A 67 0.63 -7.62 -0.21
CA VAL A 67 -0.39 -8.08 -1.17
C VAL A 67 -0.47 -7.08 -2.32
N GLY A 68 -0.60 -5.79 -2.00
CA GLY A 68 -0.76 -4.73 -2.98
C GLY A 68 -1.06 -3.40 -2.30
N ILE A 69 -1.36 -2.37 -3.09
CA ILE A 69 -1.80 -1.06 -2.61
C ILE A 69 -3.29 -0.92 -2.91
N LEU A 70 -4.05 -0.52 -1.91
CA LEU A 70 -5.49 -0.25 -2.02
C LEU A 70 -5.71 1.26 -1.93
N ASN A 71 -6.43 1.83 -2.89
CA ASN A 71 -6.75 3.25 -2.93
C ASN A 71 -8.26 3.50 -3.05
N SER A 72 -8.65 4.77 -3.06
CA SER A 72 -10.07 5.18 -3.13
C SER A 72 -10.75 4.77 -4.45
N LEU A 73 -10.01 4.71 -5.56
CA LEU A 73 -10.55 4.27 -6.85
C LEU A 73 -10.89 2.78 -6.83
N ASP A 74 -10.03 1.95 -6.23
CA ASP A 74 -10.29 0.51 -6.08
C ASP A 74 -11.57 0.27 -5.26
N ILE A 75 -11.76 1.04 -4.19
CA ILE A 75 -12.95 0.98 -3.35
C ILE A 75 -14.21 1.40 -4.12
N VAL A 76 -14.15 2.51 -4.86
CA VAL A 76 -15.28 2.95 -5.69
C VAL A 76 -15.61 1.92 -6.77
N ALA A 77 -14.59 1.37 -7.44
CA ALA A 77 -14.77 0.34 -8.45
C ALA A 77 -15.38 -0.94 -7.86
N PHE A 78 -15.02 -1.31 -6.62
CA PHE A 78 -15.63 -2.44 -5.91
C PHE A 78 -17.08 -2.17 -5.52
N LEU A 79 -17.36 -1.03 -4.89
CA LEU A 79 -18.71 -0.68 -4.45
C LEU A 79 -19.70 -0.45 -5.61
N ALA A 80 -19.19 -0.13 -6.80
CA ALA A 80 -20.00 0.04 -8.01
C ALA A 80 -20.51 -1.29 -8.61
N ARG A 81 -20.06 -2.45 -8.10
CA ARG A 81 -20.54 -3.76 -8.58
C ARG A 81 -21.99 -3.98 -8.13
N GLU A 82 -22.78 -4.65 -8.97
CA GLU A 82 -24.21 -4.88 -8.72
C GLU A 82 -24.47 -5.58 -7.38
N GLU A 83 -23.61 -6.54 -6.98
CA GLU A 83 -23.78 -7.28 -5.73
C GLU A 83 -23.49 -6.44 -4.48
N CYS A 84 -22.72 -5.36 -4.63
CA CYS A 84 -22.43 -4.41 -3.56
C CYS A 84 -23.53 -3.37 -3.43
N LEU A 85 -24.12 -2.95 -4.55
CA LEU A 85 -25.27 -2.03 -4.57
C LEU A 85 -26.54 -2.69 -4.02
N ALA A 86 -26.71 -4.00 -4.23
CA ALA A 86 -27.85 -4.76 -3.72
C ALA A 86 -27.80 -4.97 -2.19
N ASP A 87 -26.59 -5.06 -1.60
CA ASP A 87 -26.38 -5.23 -0.17
C ASP A 87 -25.13 -4.47 0.30
N GLN A 88 -25.35 -3.19 0.60
CA GLN A 88 -24.29 -2.27 1.02
C GLN A 88 -23.68 -2.66 2.38
N GLU A 89 -24.49 -3.18 3.31
CA GLU A 89 -24.00 -3.57 4.63
C GLU A 89 -23.00 -4.73 4.51
N ARG A 90 -23.33 -5.73 3.69
CA ARG A 90 -22.42 -6.83 3.37
C ARG A 90 -21.15 -6.32 2.67
N ALA A 91 -21.30 -5.43 1.69
CA ALA A 91 -20.15 -4.87 0.95
C ALA A 91 -19.17 -4.12 1.87
N MET A 92 -19.67 -3.39 2.86
CA MET A 92 -18.83 -2.68 3.83
C MET A 92 -18.04 -3.62 4.74
N LYS A 93 -18.57 -4.83 5.00
CA LYS A 93 -17.94 -5.87 5.81
C LYS A 93 -17.01 -6.79 5.02
N THR A 94 -16.96 -6.66 3.69
CA THR A 94 -16.08 -7.46 2.83
C THR A 94 -14.60 -7.25 3.23
N PRO A 95 -13.82 -8.33 3.36
CA PRO A 95 -12.37 -8.24 3.56
C PRO A 95 -11.68 -7.57 2.37
N VAL A 96 -10.68 -6.73 2.63
CA VAL A 96 -9.95 -6.04 1.55
C VAL A 96 -9.14 -6.98 0.65
N SER A 97 -8.86 -8.21 1.08
CA SER A 97 -8.27 -9.25 0.23
C SER A 97 -9.09 -9.56 -1.03
N GLU A 98 -10.39 -9.28 -1.02
CA GLU A 98 -11.29 -9.45 -2.18
C GLU A 98 -11.34 -8.21 -3.10
N VAL A 99 -10.72 -7.11 -2.68
CA VAL A 99 -10.78 -5.81 -3.34
C VAL A 99 -9.42 -5.43 -3.94
N VAL A 100 -8.35 -5.60 -3.15
CA VAL A 100 -7.00 -5.22 -3.57
C VAL A 100 -6.55 -6.06 -4.76
N VAL A 101 -5.94 -5.42 -5.76
CA VAL A 101 -5.29 -6.13 -6.87
C VAL A 101 -3.91 -6.60 -6.38
N PRO A 102 -3.64 -7.92 -6.36
CA PRO A 102 -2.36 -8.41 -5.87
C PRO A 102 -1.20 -8.02 -6.79
N ASP A 103 -0.21 -7.32 -6.26
CA ASP A 103 1.01 -6.97 -6.96
C ASP A 103 2.20 -6.80 -6.00
N ASN A 104 2.98 -7.88 -5.83
CA ASN A 104 4.16 -7.90 -4.97
C ASN A 104 5.35 -7.08 -5.54
N SER A 105 5.24 -6.59 -6.77
CA SER A 105 6.28 -5.79 -7.41
C SER A 105 6.26 -4.33 -6.96
N LEU A 106 5.13 -3.85 -6.43
CA LEU A 106 4.98 -2.47 -5.93
C LEU A 106 5.78 -2.18 -4.66
N LEU A 107 6.15 -3.21 -3.89
CA LEU A 107 7.02 -3.06 -2.73
C LEU A 107 8.47 -3.34 -3.11
N LYS A 108 9.31 -2.33 -2.92
CA LYS A 108 10.76 -2.41 -3.11
C LYS A 108 11.47 -1.81 -1.91
N GLU A 109 12.33 -2.62 -1.29
CA GLU A 109 13.29 -2.12 -0.31
C GLU A 109 14.50 -1.55 -1.04
N LEU A 110 14.90 -0.34 -0.67
CA LEU A 110 15.97 0.40 -1.32
C LEU A 110 16.91 0.95 -0.26
N ASP A 111 18.22 0.86 -0.53
CA ASP A 111 19.20 1.57 0.27
C ASP A 111 18.98 3.09 0.08
N PRO A 112 18.86 3.90 1.15
CA PRO A 112 18.71 5.34 1.03
C PRO A 112 19.79 6.02 0.17
N ALA A 113 20.99 5.45 0.06
CA ALA A 113 22.08 5.92 -0.78
C ALA A 113 21.98 5.49 -2.25
N THR A 114 20.97 4.68 -2.62
CA THR A 114 20.73 4.27 -4.01
C THR A 114 20.46 5.51 -4.86
N ARG A 115 21.21 5.67 -5.96
CA ARG A 115 20.97 6.73 -6.95
C ARG A 115 19.86 6.35 -7.90
N GLU A 116 18.93 7.26 -8.15
CA GLU A 116 17.91 7.10 -9.20
C GLU A 116 18.59 7.09 -10.57
N PRO A 117 18.28 6.13 -11.47
CA PRO A 117 18.83 6.13 -12.81
C PRO A 117 18.37 7.39 -13.55
N ASN A 118 19.35 8.09 -14.13
CA ASN A 118 19.19 9.35 -14.85
C ASN A 118 18.09 9.20 -15.93
N GLN A 119 16.98 9.94 -15.84
CA GLN A 119 15.87 9.93 -16.83
C GLN A 119 16.24 10.56 -18.20
N SER A 120 17.53 10.79 -18.47
CA SER A 120 18.03 11.47 -19.68
C SER A 120 18.25 10.55 -20.89
N SER A 121 17.70 9.32 -20.90
CA SER A 121 17.86 8.39 -22.02
C SER A 121 16.53 7.86 -22.60
N MET A 122 15.40 8.54 -22.39
CA MET A 122 14.18 8.32 -23.16
C MET A 122 13.97 9.48 -24.14
N HIS A 123 14.68 9.44 -25.27
CA HIS A 123 14.34 10.12 -26.50
C HIS A 123 14.49 9.13 -27.66
#